data_AF-A0A1H0GWV1-F1
#
_entry.id   AF-A0A1H0GWV1-F1
#
_cell.length_a   1.000
_cell.length_b   1.000
_cell.length_c   1.000
_cell.angle_alpha   90.00
_cell.angle_beta   90.00
_cell.angle_gamma   90.00
#
_symmetry.space_group_name_H-M   'P 1'
#
loop_
_entity.id
_entity.type
_entity.pdbx_description
1 polymer ?
#
loop_
_entity_poly.entity_id
_entity_poly.type
_entity_poly.pdbx_seq_one_letter_code
_entity_poly.pdbx_strand_id
1 'polypeptide(L)'
;MYIFRREVKYSRVFRIAGAAAVMTLLLASPSAAQDFSGVTSFLQEIVDAITGPIGIAVSALAIMAVGFSFMTGRMDWTFAVSIVIGIAIVFGAATFVQGITAT
;
A
#
# COMPACT_ATOMS: atom_id res chain seq x y z
N MET A 1 41.46 19.24 -57.27
CA MET A 1 40.15 19.68 -57.80
C MET A 1 39.10 19.39 -56.72
N TYR A 2 38.63 20.44 -56.03
CA TYR A 2 37.55 20.54 -55.02
C TYR A 2 37.46 19.44 -53.94
N ILE A 3 38.01 19.64 -52.73
CA ILE A 3 37.35 20.35 -51.60
C ILE A 3 35.87 19.96 -51.48
N PHE A 4 35.57 18.92 -50.70
CA PHE A 4 34.22 18.65 -50.19
C PHE A 4 34.17 19.03 -48.70
N ARG A 5 34.19 20.34 -48.43
CA ARG A 5 34.01 20.89 -47.08
C ARG A 5 32.54 20.69 -46.69
N ARG A 6 32.25 19.66 -45.89
CA ARG A 6 30.91 19.43 -45.34
C ARG A 6 30.72 20.40 -44.17
N GLU A 7 30.16 21.58 -44.46
CA GLU A 7 29.75 22.55 -43.42
C GLU A 7 28.59 21.96 -42.62
N VAL A 8 28.89 21.19 -41.59
CA VAL A 8 27.88 20.76 -40.62
C VAL A 8 27.46 21.99 -39.83
N LYS A 9 26.40 22.65 -40.30
CA LYS A 9 25.82 23.84 -39.66
C LYS A 9 25.40 23.48 -38.24
N TYR A 10 26.03 24.10 -37.23
CA TYR A 10 25.75 23.89 -35.80
C TYR A 10 24.25 24.01 -35.45
N SER A 11 23.52 24.87 -36.18
CA SER A 11 22.05 24.99 -36.05
C SER A 11 21.28 23.70 -36.36
N ARG A 12 21.73 22.87 -37.32
CA ARG A 12 21.06 21.58 -37.61
C ARG A 12 21.32 20.55 -36.52
N VAL A 13 22.53 20.51 -35.99
CA VAL A 13 22.91 19.61 -34.88
C VAL A 13 22.13 19.98 -33.62
N PHE A 14 22.02 21.28 -33.31
CA PHE A 14 21.25 21.76 -32.16
C PHE A 14 19.74 21.45 -32.28
N ARG A 15 19.17 21.57 -33.48
CA ARG A 15 17.76 21.21 -33.73
C ARG A 15 17.50 19.71 -33.61
N ILE A 16 18.43 18.88 -34.08
CA ILE A 16 18.31 17.41 -33.96
C ILE A 16 18.46 16.98 -32.50
N ALA A 17 19.40 17.57 -31.75
CA ALA A 17 19.56 17.32 -30.32
C ALA A 17 18.34 17.78 -29.51
N GLY A 18 17.78 18.96 -29.81
CA GLY A 18 16.55 19.45 -29.19
C GLY A 18 15.34 18.56 -29.49
N ALA A 19 15.18 18.12 -30.74
CA ALA A 19 14.11 17.19 -31.12
C ALA A 19 14.28 15.82 -30.42
N ALA A 20 15.51 15.31 -30.32
CA ALA A 20 15.78 14.06 -29.61
C ALA A 20 15.46 14.18 -28.11
N ALA A 21 15.83 15.28 -27.46
CA ALA A 21 15.51 15.52 -26.05
C ALA A 21 14.00 15.61 -25.79
N VAL A 22 13.27 16.34 -26.64
CA VAL A 22 11.80 16.43 -26.57
C VAL A 22 11.16 15.06 -26.79
N MET A 23 11.66 14.27 -27.74
CA MET A 23 11.20 12.90 -27.96
C MET A 23 11.49 12.01 -26.74
N THR A 24 12.65 12.13 -26.09
CA THR A 24 12.96 11.39 -24.86
C THR A 24 12.03 11.78 -23.70
N LEU A 25 11.63 13.04 -23.58
CA LEU A 25 10.62 13.47 -22.60
C LEU A 25 9.20 12.96 -22.94
N LEU A 26 8.84 12.92 -24.23
CA LEU A 26 7.55 12.38 -24.68
C LEU A 26 7.46 10.85 -24.56
N LEU A 27 8.60 10.16 -24.68
CA LEU A 27 8.76 8.71 -24.54
C LEU A 27 9.18 8.29 -23.13
N ALA A 28 9.32 9.23 -22.20
CA ALA A 28 9.52 8.95 -20.78
C ALA A 28 8.22 8.36 -20.22
N SER A 29 8.00 7.07 -20.45
CA SER A 29 7.02 6.31 -19.71
C SER A 29 7.48 6.23 -18.24
N PRO A 30 6.57 6.36 -17.26
CA PRO A 30 6.91 6.10 -15.87
C PRO A 30 7.50 4.69 -15.81
N SER A 31 8.70 4.58 -15.23
CA SER A 31 9.42 3.31 -15.15
C SER A 31 8.55 2.27 -14.45
N ALA A 32 8.39 1.08 -15.05
CA ALA A 32 7.63 -0.04 -14.48
C ALA A 32 8.15 -0.53 -13.10
N ALA A 33 9.27 0.01 -12.61
CA ALA A 33 9.82 -0.23 -11.28
C ALA A 33 9.07 0.50 -10.14
N GLN A 34 8.10 1.38 -10.44
CA GLN A 34 7.22 2.00 -9.44
C GLN A 34 5.98 1.14 -9.12
N ASP A 35 5.84 -0.04 -9.73
CA ASP A 35 4.65 -0.87 -9.56
C ASP A 35 4.73 -1.72 -8.28
N PHE A 36 4.50 -1.08 -7.13
CA PHE A 36 4.30 -1.75 -5.85
C PHE A 36 2.96 -2.49 -5.76
N SER A 37 2.25 -2.70 -6.88
CA SER A 37 0.97 -3.40 -6.94
C SER A 37 1.05 -4.77 -6.26
N GLY A 38 2.07 -5.58 -6.55
CA GLY A 38 2.20 -6.91 -5.93
C GLY A 38 2.31 -6.88 -4.40
N VAL A 39 3.09 -5.94 -3.84
CA VAL A 39 3.24 -5.81 -2.38
C VAL A 39 1.98 -5.21 -1.76
N THR A 40 1.40 -4.20 -2.38
CA THR A 40 0.17 -3.55 -1.90
C THR A 40 -1.00 -4.53 -1.90
N SER A 41 -1.18 -5.31 -2.96
CA SER A 41 -2.23 -6.34 -3.06
C SER A 41 -2.03 -7.45 -2.03
N PHE A 42 -0.80 -7.92 -1.83
CA PHE A 42 -0.53 -8.93 -0.80
C PHE A 42 -0.86 -8.41 0.61
N LEU A 43 -0.50 -7.16 0.92
CA LEU A 43 -0.86 -6.56 2.22
C LEU A 43 -2.36 -6.37 2.37
N GLN A 44 -3.08 -6.02 1.31
CA GLN A 44 -4.55 -5.94 1.32
C GLN A 44 -5.17 -7.32 1.55
N GLU A 45 -4.68 -8.37 0.88
CA GLU A 45 -5.16 -9.75 1.08
C GLU A 45 -4.95 -10.23 2.52
N ILE A 46 -3.83 -9.87 3.17
CA ILE A 46 -3.61 -10.17 4.59
C ILE A 46 -4.63 -9.44 5.46
N VAL A 47 -4.86 -8.15 5.21
CA VAL A 47 -5.83 -7.35 5.96
C VAL A 47 -7.23 -7.93 5.79
N ASP A 48 -7.61 -8.32 4.58
CA ASP A 48 -8.90 -8.94 4.28
C ASP A 48 -9.03 -10.33 4.90
N ALA A 49 -7.95 -11.12 4.95
CA ALA A 49 -7.96 -12.40 5.64
C ALA A 49 -8.16 -12.25 7.16
N ILE A 50 -7.52 -11.24 7.77
CA ILE A 50 -7.61 -10.95 9.21
C ILE A 50 -8.94 -10.29 9.58
N THR A 51 -9.49 -9.42 8.74
CA THR A 51 -10.74 -8.69 9.02
C THR A 51 -11.98 -9.39 8.45
N GLY A 52 -11.78 -10.38 7.57
CA GLY A 52 -12.83 -11.17 6.95
C GLY A 52 -13.43 -12.26 7.86
N PRO A 53 -14.12 -13.25 7.25
CA PRO A 53 -14.88 -14.26 7.99
C PRO A 53 -14.05 -15.07 9.00
N ILE A 54 -12.77 -15.29 8.67
CA ILE A 54 -11.84 -16.04 9.52
C ILE A 54 -11.56 -15.26 10.82
N GLY A 55 -11.22 -13.98 10.72
CA GLY A 55 -10.97 -13.14 11.89
C GLY A 55 -12.21 -12.95 12.77
N ILE A 56 -13.39 -12.82 12.15
CA ILE A 56 -14.66 -12.76 12.88
C ILE A 56 -14.87 -14.05 13.69
N ALA A 57 -14.63 -15.22 13.09
CA ALA A 57 -14.74 -16.50 13.78
C ALA A 57 -13.76 -16.61 14.96
N VAL A 58 -12.49 -16.19 14.77
CA VAL A 58 -11.48 -16.20 15.84
C VAL A 58 -11.87 -15.25 16.98
N SER A 59 -12.39 -14.08 16.66
CA SER A 59 -12.81 -13.09 17.66
C SER A 59 -14.02 -13.57 18.46
N ALA A 60 -14.96 -14.25 17.81
CA ALA A 60 -16.08 -14.89 18.49
C ALA A 60 -15.59 -15.97 19.47
N LEU A 61 -14.63 -16.81 19.07
CA LEU A 61 -14.03 -17.82 19.96
C LEU A 61 -13.32 -17.18 21.15
N ALA A 62 -12.62 -16.07 20.96
CA ALA A 62 -11.98 -15.33 22.05
C ALA A 62 -13.01 -14.81 23.07
N ILE A 63 -14.13 -14.25 22.59
CA ILE A 63 -15.21 -13.79 23.48
C ILE A 63 -15.89 -14.96 24.20
N MET A 64 -16.07 -16.10 23.53
CA MET A 64 -16.59 -17.31 24.18
C MET A 64 -15.66 -17.78 25.31
N ALA A 65 -14.34 -17.75 25.09
CA ALA A 65 -13.36 -18.07 26.13
C ALA A 65 -13.46 -17.12 27.33
N VAL A 66 -13.62 -15.81 27.09
CA VAL A 66 -13.90 -14.84 28.15
C VAL A 66 -15.15 -15.21 28.93
N GLY A 67 -16.25 -15.55 28.25
CA GLY A 67 -17.48 -16.00 28.88
C GLY A 67 -17.28 -17.23 29.78
N PHE A 68 -16.48 -18.20 29.34
CA PHE A 68 -16.14 -19.36 30.17
C PHE A 68 -15.34 -18.97 31.42
N SER A 69 -14.35 -18.09 31.33
CA SER A 69 -13.61 -17.69 32.54
C SER A 69 -14.47 -16.89 33.52
N PHE A 70 -15.51 -16.17 33.06
CA PHE A 70 -16.50 -15.56 33.98
C PHE A 70 -17.27 -16.62 34.79
N MET A 71 -17.58 -17.78 34.21
CA MET A 71 -18.25 -18.86 34.94
C MET A 71 -17.41 -19.47 36.07
N THR A 72 -16.08 -19.35 36.00
CA THR A 72 -15.17 -19.87 37.05
C THR A 72 -15.11 -19.00 38.30
N GLY A 73 -15.73 -17.82 38.30
CA GLY A 73 -15.78 -16.91 39.45
C GLY A 73 -14.43 -16.25 39.81
N ARG A 74 -13.37 -16.51 39.04
CA ARG A 74 -12.00 -15.99 39.25
C ARG A 74 -11.51 -15.12 38.09
N MET A 75 -12.43 -14.48 37.37
CA MET A 75 -12.09 -13.66 36.21
C MET A 75 -11.59 -12.28 36.63
N ASP A 76 -10.47 -11.87 36.03
CA ASP A 76 -9.99 -10.49 36.11
C ASP A 76 -10.76 -9.61 35.12
N TRP A 77 -11.45 -8.60 35.63
CA TRP A 77 -12.26 -7.69 34.80
C TRP A 77 -11.40 -6.90 33.80
N THR A 78 -10.17 -6.54 34.19
CA THR A 78 -9.20 -5.87 33.32
C THR A 78 -8.80 -6.75 32.12
N PHE A 79 -8.67 -8.07 32.34
CA PHE A 79 -8.36 -9.02 31.28
C PHE A 79 -9.51 -9.13 30.28
N ALA A 80 -10.75 -9.24 30.76
CA ALA A 80 -11.93 -9.26 29.90
C ALA A 80 -12.05 -8.00 29.04
N VAL A 81 -11.88 -6.82 29.63
CA VAL A 81 -11.92 -5.54 28.91
C VAL A 81 -10.78 -5.44 27.89
N SER A 82 -9.57 -5.89 28.23
CA SER A 82 -8.43 -5.84 27.31
C SER A 82 -8.69 -6.63 26.01
N ILE A 83 -9.37 -7.77 26.10
CA ILE A 83 -9.71 -8.61 24.94
C ILE A 83 -10.73 -7.90 24.07
N VAL A 84 -11.78 -7.33 24.66
CA VAL A 84 -12.83 -6.61 23.91
C VAL A 84 -12.24 -5.39 23.20
N ILE A 85 -11.39 -4.62 23.88
CA ILE A 85 -10.69 -3.48 23.29
C ILE A 85 -9.76 -3.93 22.16
N GLY A 86 -9.00 -5.01 22.35
CA GLY A 86 -8.12 -5.55 21.32
C GLY A 86 -8.88 -5.92 20.05
N ILE A 87 -10.01 -6.61 20.19
CA ILE A 87 -10.90 -6.93 19.05
C ILE A 87 -11.39 -5.65 18.37
N ALA A 88 -11.87 -4.66 19.13
CA ALA A 88 -12.34 -3.40 18.58
C ALA A 88 -11.26 -2.65 17.78
N ILE A 89 -10.00 -2.67 18.26
CA ILE A 89 -8.87 -2.05 17.57
C ILE A 89 -8.55 -2.77 16.27
N VAL A 90 -8.50 -4.11 16.26
CA VAL A 90 -8.18 -4.90 15.05
C VAL A 90 -9.16 -4.62 13.92
N PHE A 91 -10.46 -4.59 14.19
CA PHE A 91 -11.48 -4.29 13.17
C PHE A 91 -11.64 -2.80 12.87
N GLY A 92 -11.32 -1.91 13.82
CA GLY A 92 -11.41 -0.46 13.64
C GLY A 92 -10.17 0.19 13.00
N ALA A 93 -9.06 -0.54 12.88
CA ALA A 93 -7.79 0.03 12.43
C ALA A 93 -7.85 0.61 11.00
N ALA A 94 -8.47 -0.10 10.06
CA ALA A 94 -8.51 0.31 8.66
C ALA A 94 -9.27 1.63 8.48
N THR A 95 -10.44 1.77 9.10
CA THR A 95 -11.27 2.99 9.02
C THR A 95 -10.60 4.16 9.73
N PHE A 96 -9.93 3.90 10.86
CA PHE A 96 -9.16 4.92 11.59
C PHE A 96 -8.02 5.49 10.74
N VAL A 97 -7.21 4.63 10.13
CA VAL A 97 -6.09 5.05 9.27
C VAL A 97 -6.61 5.82 8.06
N GLN A 98 -7.65 5.32 7.40
CA GLN A 98 -8.27 6.00 6.25
C GLN A 98 -8.74 7.41 6.62
N GLY A 99 -9.37 7.58 7.79
CA GLY A 99 -9.83 8.89 8.27
C GLY A 99 -8.71 9.90 8.50
N ILE A 100 -7.52 9.45 8.92
CA ILE A 100 -6.35 10.33 9.11
C ILE A 100 -5.69 10.67 7.77
N THR A 101 -5.66 9.73 6.82
CA THR A 101 -5.04 9.93 5.50
C THR A 101 -5.90 10.67 4.49
N ALA A 102 -7.20 10.85 4.78
CA ALA A 102 -8.15 11.52 3.89
C ALA A 102 -8.04 13.07 3.90
N THR A 103 -7.09 13.63 4.65
CA THR A 103 -6.73 15.07 4.68
C THR A 103 -5.41 15.27 3.98
#